data_AF-A0A6A1WQE8-F1
#
_entry.id   AF-A0A6A1WQE8-F1
#
_cell.length_a   1.000
_cell.length_b   1.000
_cell.length_c   1.000
_cell.angle_alpha   90.00
_cell.angle_beta   90.00
_cell.angle_gamma   90.00
#
_symmetry.space_group_name_H-M   'P 1'
#
loop_
_entity.id
_entity.type
_entity.pdbx_description
1 polymer ?
#
loop_
_entity_poly.entity_id
_entity_poly.type
_entity_poly.pdbx_seq_one_letter_code
_entity_poly.pdbx_strand_id
1 'polypeptide(L)'
;MALFGHVHNYERTCAVYQGECLAMPTKDANGIDTSDNSNYNAPVQAIVGWLALPWTASQLIWSLVRISEFGYAKVRATTTELYFKFVNSNTRNVEDSFRITK
;
A
#
# COMPACT_ATOMS: atom_id res chain seq x y z
N MET A 1 -5.04 6.78 5.85
CA MET A 1 -4.42 6.34 4.57
C MET A 1 -4.45 7.50 3.59
N ALA A 2 -3.43 7.65 2.76
CA ALA A 2 -3.42 8.60 1.66
C ALA A 2 -3.16 7.88 0.32
N LEU A 3 -3.82 8.33 -0.74
CA LEU A 3 -3.72 7.77 -2.08
C LEU A 3 -3.24 8.83 -3.07
N PHE A 4 -2.28 8.45 -3.90
CA PHE A 4 -1.66 9.34 -4.87
C PHE A 4 -1.64 8.70 -6.26
N GLY A 5 -1.64 9.55 -7.29
CA GLY A 5 -1.35 9.17 -8.67
C GLY A 5 -0.07 9.86 -9.15
N HIS A 6 -0.09 10.37 -10.38
CA HIS A 6 1.02 11.06 -11.06
C HIS A 6 2.24 10.19 -11.37
N VAL A 7 2.83 9.54 -10.38
CA VAL A 7 3.86 8.53 -10.62
C VAL A 7 3.18 7.28 -11.18
N HIS A 8 3.72 6.74 -12.26
CA HIS A 8 3.06 5.76 -13.10
C HIS A 8 3.39 4.30 -12.72
N ASN A 9 3.38 3.99 -11.44
CA ASN A 9 3.60 2.65 -10.89
C ASN A 9 2.82 2.49 -9.57
N TYR A 10 2.90 1.32 -8.95
CA TYR A 10 2.29 1.08 -7.65
C TYR A 10 3.36 0.99 -6.56
N GLU A 11 3.19 1.76 -5.49
CA GLU A 11 4.03 1.66 -4.30
C GLU A 11 3.22 1.82 -3.04
N ARG A 12 3.51 0.99 -2.05
CA ARG A 12 2.94 1.06 -0.71
C ARG A 12 4.02 1.35 0.31
N THR A 13 3.72 2.26 1.22
CA THR A 13 4.61 2.61 2.31
C THR A 13 4.27 1.89 3.62
N CYS A 14 5.20 1.91 4.59
CA CYS A 14 4.85 1.75 6.01
C CYS A 14 3.97 2.93 6.47
N ALA A 15 3.54 2.96 7.74
CA ALA A 15 2.96 4.16 8.31
C ALA A 15 4.07 5.21 8.49
N VAL A 16 4.13 6.20 7.60
CA VAL A 16 5.29 7.08 7.43
C VAL A 16 4.98 8.54 7.74
N TYR A 17 5.88 9.18 8.49
CA TYR A 17 5.84 10.62 8.77
C TYR A 17 7.26 11.18 8.77
N GLN A 18 7.47 12.33 8.10
CA GLN A 18 8.78 12.98 7.95
C GLN A 18 9.92 12.05 7.47
N GLY A 19 9.59 11.05 6.64
CA GLY A 19 10.58 10.12 6.08
C GLY A 19 10.89 8.92 6.99
N GLU A 20 10.28 8.83 8.17
CA GLU A 20 10.48 7.73 9.12
C GLU A 20 9.25 6.82 9.21
N CYS A 21 9.48 5.51 9.30
CA CYS A 21 8.43 4.54 9.61
C CYS A 21 8.08 4.61 11.09
N LEU A 22 6.93 5.19 11.43
CA LEU A 22 6.44 5.22 12.80
C LEU A 22 5.70 3.93 13.19
N ALA A 23 5.23 3.17 12.21
CA ALA A 23 4.73 1.81 12.43
C ALA A 23 4.95 0.92 11.20
N MET A 24 5.42 -0.30 11.46
CA MET A 24 5.54 -1.36 10.47
C MET A 24 4.30 -2.27 10.54
N PRO A 25 3.81 -2.79 9.40
CA PRO A 25 2.75 -3.79 9.42
C PRO A 25 3.28 -5.11 10.00
N THR A 26 2.37 -5.90 10.57
CA THR A 26 2.62 -7.29 10.96
C THR A 26 1.88 -8.22 10.00
N LYS A 27 2.35 -9.46 9.85
CA LYS A 27 1.63 -10.45 9.02
C LYS A 27 0.56 -11.12 9.84
N ASP A 28 -0.67 -11.13 9.32
CA ASP A 28 -1.75 -11.91 9.91
C ASP A 28 -1.57 -13.43 9.65
N ALA A 29 -2.51 -14.24 10.15
CA ALA A 29 -2.47 -15.69 9.98
C ALA A 29 -2.48 -16.16 8.51
N ASN A 30 -2.90 -15.31 7.56
CA ASN A 30 -2.89 -15.58 6.13
C ASN A 30 -1.67 -14.96 5.42
N GLY A 31 -0.74 -14.37 6.17
CA GLY A 31 0.45 -13.70 5.63
C GLY A 31 0.20 -12.29 5.10
N ILE A 32 -1.00 -11.73 5.30
CA ILE A 32 -1.39 -10.39 4.82
C ILE A 32 -0.85 -9.34 5.79
N ASP A 33 -0.21 -8.31 5.24
CA ASP A 33 0.26 -7.17 6.02
C ASP A 33 -0.93 -6.44 6.64
N THR A 34 -0.90 -6.30 7.96
CA THR A 34 -1.95 -5.68 8.77
C THR A 34 -1.32 -4.60 9.64
N SER A 35 -1.81 -3.37 9.50
CA SER A 35 -1.42 -2.23 10.31
C SER A 35 -2.50 -1.92 11.33
N ASP A 36 -2.16 -2.02 12.61
CA ASP A 36 -3.00 -1.53 13.70
C ASP A 36 -2.90 0.00 13.77
N ASN A 37 -4.04 0.66 13.61
CA ASN A 37 -4.18 2.11 13.60
C ASN A 37 -5.07 2.60 14.75
N SER A 38 -5.22 1.81 15.81
CA SER A 38 -5.89 2.17 17.07
C SER A 38 -5.26 3.43 17.71
N ASN A 39 -3.94 3.47 17.78
CA ASN A 39 -3.13 4.59 18.25
C ASN A 39 -2.49 5.32 17.06
N TYR A 40 -3.33 5.98 16.24
CA TYR A 40 -2.92 6.65 15.00
C TYR A 40 -1.56 7.37 15.09
N ASN A 41 -0.52 6.79 14.48
CA ASN A 41 0.83 7.35 14.47
C ASN A 41 1.11 8.12 13.17
N ALA A 42 0.77 7.52 12.04
CA ALA A 42 1.00 8.07 10.70
C ALA A 42 0.10 7.37 9.67
N PRO A 43 -0.20 8.02 8.52
CA PRO A 43 -0.91 7.34 7.46
C PRO A 43 0.01 6.35 6.73
N VAL A 44 -0.53 5.16 6.43
CA VAL A 44 -0.05 4.36 5.29
C VAL A 44 -0.38 5.11 4.00
N GLN A 45 0.59 5.19 3.10
CA GLN A 45 0.45 5.86 1.80
C GLN A 45 0.56 4.83 0.68
N ALA A 46 -0.20 5.04 -0.39
CA ALA A 46 0.00 4.26 -1.61
C ALA A 46 -0.10 5.12 -2.88
N ILE A 47 0.84 4.91 -3.80
CA ILE A 47 0.81 5.41 -5.16
C ILE A 47 0.08 4.36 -6.00
N VAL A 48 -0.88 4.78 -6.81
CA VAL A 48 -1.63 3.93 -7.74
C VAL A 48 -1.61 4.59 -9.12
N GLY A 49 -0.49 4.41 -9.82
CA GLY A 49 -0.24 4.93 -11.16
C GLY A 49 -0.81 4.05 -12.28
N TRP A 50 -0.98 4.65 -13.47
CA TRP A 50 -1.67 3.98 -14.59
C TRP A 50 -0.78 3.41 -15.69
N LEU A 51 0.49 3.80 -15.82
CA LEU A 51 1.32 3.57 -17.03
C LEU A 51 2.43 2.52 -16.87
N ALA A 52 2.50 1.80 -15.75
CA ALA A 52 3.45 0.72 -15.50
C ALA A 52 4.93 1.07 -15.79
N LEU A 53 5.35 2.29 -15.46
CA LEU A 53 6.71 2.77 -15.75
C LEU A 53 7.75 2.20 -14.76
N PRO A 54 8.96 1.88 -15.25
CA PRO A 54 10.01 1.29 -14.43
C PRO A 54 10.48 2.23 -13.32
N TRP A 55 10.96 1.63 -12.23
CA TRP A 55 11.53 2.34 -11.09
C TRP A 55 12.91 2.91 -11.44
N THR A 56 13.08 4.21 -11.28
CA THR A 56 14.37 4.89 -11.46
C THR A 56 15.01 5.27 -10.13
N ALA A 57 14.23 5.36 -9.05
CA ALA A 57 14.69 5.71 -7.72
C ALA A 57 15.06 4.48 -6.88
N SER A 58 16.04 4.64 -6.00
CA SER A 58 16.40 3.65 -4.98
C SER A 58 15.26 3.43 -3.97
N GLN A 59 15.14 2.21 -3.47
CA GLN A 59 14.16 1.89 -2.44
C GLN A 59 14.56 2.53 -1.11
N LEU A 60 13.66 3.33 -0.53
CA LEU A 60 13.82 3.89 0.80
C LEU A 60 13.22 2.95 1.85
N ILE A 61 13.62 3.11 3.11
CA ILE A 61 13.19 2.24 4.22
C ILE A 61 11.68 2.18 4.41
N TRP A 62 10.96 3.23 4.01
CA TRP A 62 9.52 3.32 4.11
C TRP A 62 8.78 2.66 2.95
N SER A 63 9.47 2.29 1.87
CA SER A 63 8.89 1.66 0.69
C SER A 63 8.84 0.15 0.88
N LEU A 64 7.64 -0.41 1.05
CA LEU A 64 7.45 -1.83 1.38
C LEU A 64 7.20 -2.69 0.15
N VAL A 65 6.34 -2.21 -0.75
CA VAL A 65 5.97 -2.94 -1.98
C VAL A 65 6.06 -1.98 -3.15
N ARG A 66 6.68 -2.44 -4.24
CA ARG A 66 6.84 -1.71 -5.49
C ARG A 66 6.50 -2.62 -6.65
N ILE A 67 5.55 -2.20 -7.47
CA ILE A 67 5.04 -2.97 -8.61
C ILE A 67 5.00 -2.04 -9.83
N SER A 68 5.53 -2.52 -10.97
CA SER A 68 5.59 -1.77 -12.23
C SER A 68 4.65 -2.38 -13.26
N GLU A 69 3.38 -2.53 -12.90
CA GLU A 69 2.34 -3.17 -13.73
C GLU A 69 1.12 -2.27 -13.84
N PHE A 70 0.32 -2.49 -14.89
CA PHE A 70 -0.97 -1.84 -15.04
C PHE A 70 -1.93 -2.39 -14.00
N GLY A 71 -2.58 -1.52 -13.22
CA GLY A 71 -3.53 -1.98 -12.22
C GLY A 71 -4.41 -0.88 -11.64
N TYR A 72 -5.25 -1.28 -10.70
CA TYR A 72 -6.15 -0.38 -9.99
C TYR A 72 -6.31 -0.83 -8.54
N ALA A 73 -6.66 0.14 -7.69
CA ALA A 73 -6.98 -0.11 -6.30
C ALA A 73 -8.42 -0.61 -6.16
N LYS A 74 -8.62 -1.66 -5.36
CA LYS A 74 -9.93 -2.08 -4.85
C LYS A 74 -9.92 -1.98 -3.33
N VAL A 75 -10.79 -1.14 -2.79
CA VAL A 75 -10.86 -0.87 -1.36
C VAL A 75 -12.21 -1.31 -0.81
N ARG A 76 -12.19 -2.13 0.24
CA ARG A 76 -13.37 -2.45 1.05
C ARG A 76 -13.18 -1.82 2.42
N ALA A 77 -14.16 -1.06 2.87
CA ALA A 77 -14.15 -0.45 4.19
C ALA A 77 -15.30 -0.95 5.05
N THR A 78 -15.03 -1.14 6.33
CA THR A 78 -15.99 -1.31 7.42
C THR A 78 -15.68 -0.28 8.50
N THR A 79 -16.41 -0.29 9.61
CA THR A 79 -16.14 0.62 10.74
C THR A 79 -14.82 0.32 11.46
N THR A 80 -14.25 -0.87 11.29
CA THR A 80 -13.04 -1.33 12.02
C THR A 80 -11.91 -1.80 11.10
N GLU A 81 -12.15 -1.89 9.80
CA GLU A 81 -11.17 -2.40 8.84
C GLU A 81 -11.26 -1.65 7.51
N LEU A 82 -10.11 -1.25 6.98
CA LEU A 82 -9.91 -0.95 5.58
C LEU A 82 -9.06 -2.06 4.96
N TYR A 83 -9.62 -2.79 4.00
CA TYR A 83 -8.91 -3.82 3.24
C TYR A 83 -8.63 -3.33 1.83
N PHE A 84 -7.35 -3.14 1.51
CA PHE A 84 -6.87 -2.64 0.25
C PHE A 84 -6.31 -3.78 -0.60
N LYS A 85 -6.57 -3.74 -1.91
CA LYS A 85 -5.96 -4.61 -2.92
C LYS A 85 -5.49 -3.80 -4.11
N PHE A 86 -4.27 -4.05 -4.57
CA PHE A 86 -3.85 -3.69 -5.91
C PHE A 86 -4.13 -4.87 -6.84
N VAL A 87 -4.91 -4.62 -7.90
CA VAL A 87 -5.33 -5.64 -8.85
C VAL A 87 -4.73 -5.31 -10.21
N ASN A 88 -4.00 -6.27 -10.79
CA ASN A 88 -3.48 -6.15 -12.13
C ASN A 88 -4.62 -6.06 -13.15
N SER A 89 -4.57 -5.06 -14.02
CA SER A 89 -5.61 -4.77 -15.01
C SER A 89 -5.70 -5.83 -16.10
N ASN A 90 -4.58 -6.49 -16.43
CA ASN A 90 -4.49 -7.52 -17.46
C ASN A 90 -4.85 -8.90 -16.91
N THR A 91 -4.19 -9.34 -15.84
CA THR A 91 -4.34 -10.71 -15.31
C THR A 91 -5.51 -10.87 -14.34
N ARG A 92 -6.03 -9.75 -13.80
CA ARG A 92 -7.02 -9.72 -12.70
C ARG A 92 -6.54 -10.32 -11.39
N ASN A 93 -5.25 -10.64 -11.27
CA ASN A 93 -4.65 -11.13 -10.05
C ASN A 93 -4.48 -9.98 -9.03
N VAL A 94 -4.57 -10.33 -7.76
CA VAL A 94 -4.21 -9.43 -6.66
C VAL A 94 -2.70 -9.53 -6.46
N GLU A 95 -1.98 -8.44 -6.71
CA GLU A 95 -0.51 -8.43 -6.63
C GLU A 95 0.00 -7.81 -5.32
N ASP A 96 -0.79 -6.95 -4.68
CA ASP A 96 -0.58 -6.57 -3.28
C ASP A 96 -1.93 -6.50 -2.55
N SER A 97 -1.91 -6.82 -1.26
CA SER A 97 -3.06 -6.57 -0.39
C SER A 97 -2.61 -6.36 1.05
N PHE A 98 -3.31 -5.45 1.74
CA PHE A 98 -3.02 -5.13 3.13
C PHE A 98 -4.26 -4.61 3.84
N ARG A 99 -4.24 -4.69 5.16
CA ARG A 99 -5.32 -4.25 6.05
C ARG A 99 -4.84 -3.12 6.94
N ILE A 100 -5.75 -2.19 7.21
CA ILE A 100 -5.60 -1.21 8.29
C ILE A 100 -6.77 -1.44 9.23
N THR A 101 -6.48 -1.80 10.48
CA THR A 101 -7.49 -2.06 11.51
C THR A 101 -7.54 -0.93 12.52
N LYS A 102 -8.70 -0.75 13.15
CA LYS A 102 -8.89 0.12 14.33
C LYS A 102 -8.92 -0.72 15.59
#